data_AF-A0A2V7CC85-F1
#
_entry.id   AF-A0A2V7CC85-F1
#
_cell.length_a   1.000
_cell.length_b   1.000
_cell.length_c   1.000
_cell.angle_alpha   90.00
_cell.angle_beta   90.00
_cell.angle_gamma   90.00
#
_symmetry.space_group_name_H-M   'P 1'
#
loop_
_entity.id
_entity.type
_entity.pdbx_description
1 polymer ?
#
loop_
_entity_poly.entity_id
_entity_poly.type
_entity_poly.pdbx_seq_one_letter_code
_entity_poly.pdbx_strand_id
1 'polypeptide(L)'
;MLALMIEGYNFDGIQSPGVARLGDAPFDATTTVYSVPNFYGAHGHNSSLASMSAIFYAAGPSLKQGRKVDVLHNIDVVPTVMEILGVPPAATVDGELISKILRTRLDR
;
A
#
# COMPACT_ATOMS: atom_id res chain seq x y z
N MET A 1 19.21 -2.86 -5.57
CA MET A 1 18.34 -3.56 -6.53
C MET A 1 17.10 -4.03 -5.75
N LEU A 2 15.92 -3.44 -5.99
CA LEU A 2 14.67 -3.97 -5.41
C LEU A 2 14.22 -5.15 -6.27
N ALA A 3 13.88 -6.27 -5.63
CA ALA A 3 13.19 -7.37 -6.30
C ALA A 3 11.70 -7.01 -6.38
N LEU A 4 11.28 -6.36 -7.46
CA LEU A 4 9.86 -6.10 -7.72
C LEU A 4 9.26 -7.33 -8.39
N MET A 5 8.23 -7.90 -7.78
CA MET A 5 7.51 -9.03 -8.37
C MET A 5 6.65 -8.53 -9.54
N ILE A 6 6.70 -9.24 -10.67
CA ILE A 6 5.79 -9.04 -11.79
C ILE A 6 4.43 -9.66 -11.47
N GLU A 7 3.37 -9.16 -12.09
CA GLU A 7 2.06 -9.82 -12.01
C GLU A 7 2.11 -11.25 -12.53
N GLY A 8 1.36 -12.13 -11.86
CA GLY A 8 1.36 -13.57 -12.15
C GLY A 8 2.54 -14.33 -11.56
N TYR A 9 3.58 -13.64 -11.07
CA TYR A 9 4.63 -14.26 -10.25
C TYR A 9 4.12 -14.40 -8.82
N ASN A 10 3.96 -15.64 -8.36
CA ASN A 10 3.52 -15.95 -7.00
C ASN A 10 4.73 -16.45 -6.21
N PHE A 11 4.71 -16.27 -4.89
CA PHE A 11 5.62 -17.00 -4.01
C PHE A 11 5.21 -18.49 -4.01
N ASP A 12 5.60 -19.22 -5.05
CA ASP A 12 5.45 -20.68 -5.17
C ASP A 12 6.71 -21.42 -4.69
N GLY A 13 7.69 -20.68 -4.17
CA GLY A 13 8.88 -21.22 -3.53
C GLY A 13 8.64 -21.65 -2.08
N ILE A 14 9.22 -22.79 -1.72
CA ILE A 14 9.46 -23.20 -0.32
C ILE A 14 9.95 -22.00 0.49
N GLN A 15 9.23 -21.63 1.55
CA GLN A 15 9.75 -20.63 2.50
C GLN A 15 11.09 -21.13 3.05
N SER A 16 12.11 -20.26 3.09
CA SER A 16 13.42 -20.56 3.69
C SER A 16 13.69 -19.55 4.81
N PRO A 17 13.70 -19.96 6.09
CA PRO A 17 13.46 -21.33 6.56
C PRO A 17 12.00 -21.76 6.39
N GLY A 18 11.77 -23.06 6.19
CA GLY A 18 10.42 -23.59 6.12
C GLY A 18 9.76 -23.56 7.49
N VAL A 19 8.56 -23.00 7.56
CA VAL A 19 7.82 -22.84 8.82
C VAL A 19 6.60 -23.77 8.82
N ALA A 20 6.61 -24.81 9.66
CA ALA A 20 5.41 -25.63 9.91
C ALA A 20 4.45 -24.91 10.86
N ARG A 21 3.12 -25.14 10.73
CA ARG A 21 2.17 -24.66 11.74
C ARG A 21 2.37 -25.45 13.03
N LEU A 22 2.10 -24.81 14.17
CA LEU A 22 2.14 -25.48 15.46
C LEU A 22 1.13 -26.65 15.48
N GLY A 23 1.62 -27.88 15.60
CA GLY A 23 0.82 -29.10 15.60
C GLY A 23 0.91 -29.95 14.33
N ASP A 24 1.46 -29.40 13.24
CA ASP A 24 1.79 -30.18 12.04
C ASP A 24 3.08 -30.99 12.25
N ALA A 25 3.32 -31.96 11.37
CA ALA A 25 4.62 -32.63 11.28
C ALA A 25 5.75 -31.60 11.00
N PRO A 26 7.02 -31.89 11.38
CA PRO A 26 8.15 -31.04 11.06
C PRO A 26 8.20 -30.70 9.56
N PHE A 27 8.64 -29.48 9.24
CA PHE A 27 8.71 -29.00 7.87
C PHE A 27 9.54 -29.95 6.98
N ASP A 28 8.94 -30.40 5.88
CA ASP A 28 9.56 -31.22 4.85
C ASP A 28 9.30 -30.61 3.47
N ALA A 29 10.37 -30.23 2.76
CA ALA A 29 10.30 -29.61 1.43
C ALA A 29 9.60 -30.45 0.35
N THR A 30 9.46 -31.76 0.56
CA THR A 30 8.85 -32.70 -0.39
C THR A 30 7.38 -33.02 -0.10
N THR A 31 6.95 -32.92 1.16
CA THR A 31 5.59 -33.28 1.60
C THR A 31 4.83 -32.11 2.22
N THR A 32 5.53 -31.14 2.81
CA THR A 32 4.99 -29.87 3.31
C THR A 32 4.97 -28.85 2.17
N VAL A 33 4.16 -29.13 1.15
CA VAL A 33 3.85 -28.15 0.11
C VAL A 33 2.92 -27.11 0.73
N TYR A 34 3.41 -25.90 0.99
CA TYR A 34 2.53 -24.76 1.15
C TYR A 34 1.90 -24.48 -0.21
N SER A 35 0.68 -24.99 -0.38
CA SER A 35 -0.28 -24.59 -1.41
C SER A 35 0.15 -24.90 -2.85
N VAL A 36 -0.53 -25.85 -3.49
CA VAL A 36 -0.87 -25.65 -4.92
C VAL A 36 -1.82 -24.46 -4.92
N PRO A 37 -1.44 -23.25 -5.38
CA PRO A 37 -2.39 -22.17 -5.34
C PRO A 37 -3.35 -22.41 -6.51
N ASN A 38 -4.56 -22.84 -6.16
CA ASN A 38 -5.74 -22.65 -6.98
C ASN A 38 -6.11 -21.15 -6.85
N PHE A 39 -5.54 -20.31 -7.71
CA PHE A 39 -5.46 -18.86 -7.49
C PHE A 39 -6.82 -18.14 -7.52
N TYR A 40 -7.07 -17.32 -6.48
CA TYR A 40 -8.06 -16.24 -6.47
C TYR A 40 -7.35 -14.93 -6.11
N GLY A 41 -6.88 -14.17 -7.11
CA GLY A 41 -6.28 -12.83 -6.91
C GLY A 41 -4.94 -12.84 -6.13
N ALA A 42 -4.03 -11.94 -6.51
CA ALA A 42 -2.76 -11.73 -5.82
C ALA A 42 -2.46 -10.23 -5.71
N HIS A 43 -1.63 -9.85 -4.74
CA HIS A 43 -1.19 -8.48 -4.51
C HIS A 43 0.26 -8.45 -4.02
N GLY A 44 0.85 -7.25 -3.88
CA GLY A 44 2.25 -7.08 -3.44
C GLY A 44 3.26 -7.08 -4.59
N HIS A 45 2.78 -7.05 -5.83
CA HIS A 45 3.60 -6.78 -7.02
C HIS A 45 4.05 -5.31 -7.07
N ASN A 46 4.72 -4.93 -8.16
CA ASN A 46 5.11 -3.55 -8.39
C ASN A 46 3.94 -2.57 -8.22
N SER A 47 4.09 -1.61 -7.30
CA SER A 47 3.06 -0.63 -6.96
C SER A 47 2.71 0.34 -8.09
N SER A 48 3.53 0.45 -9.14
CA SER A 48 3.22 1.24 -10.34
C SER A 48 2.18 0.58 -11.27
N LEU A 49 1.77 -0.66 -11.01
CA LEU A 49 0.76 -1.36 -11.80
C LEU A 49 -0.65 -0.86 -11.45
N ALA A 50 -1.49 -0.67 -12.47
CA ALA A 50 -2.87 -0.19 -12.28
C ALA A 50 -3.72 -1.16 -11.43
N SER A 51 -3.47 -2.46 -11.53
CA SER A 51 -4.09 -3.52 -10.72
C SER A 51 -3.68 -3.49 -9.24
N MET A 52 -2.53 -2.91 -8.92
CA MET A 52 -2.02 -2.71 -7.56
C MET A 52 -2.42 -1.34 -6.98
N SER A 53 -3.12 -0.51 -7.76
CA SER A 53 -3.56 0.81 -7.31
C SER A 53 -4.72 0.71 -6.31
N ALA A 54 -4.68 1.55 -5.29
CA ALA A 54 -5.75 1.69 -4.30
C ALA A 54 -6.73 2.82 -4.67
N ILE A 55 -7.90 2.79 -4.04
CA ILE A 55 -8.91 3.86 -4.15
C ILE A 55 -8.61 4.95 -3.10
N PHE A 56 -8.75 6.22 -3.49
CA PHE A 56 -8.66 7.36 -2.59
C PHE A 56 -9.90 8.26 -2.70
N TYR A 57 -10.57 8.49 -1.57
CA TYR A 57 -11.63 9.49 -1.41
C TYR A 57 -11.38 10.32 -0.15
N ALA A 58 -11.63 11.62 -0.24
CA ALA A 58 -11.50 12.54 0.88
C ALA A 58 -12.63 13.56 0.86
N ALA A 59 -13.26 13.80 2.01
CA ALA A 59 -14.33 14.77 2.18
C ALA A 59 -14.26 15.39 3.58
N GLY A 60 -14.50 16.70 3.67
CA GLY A 60 -14.43 17.42 4.93
C GLY A 60 -14.37 18.94 4.72
N PRO A 61 -14.46 19.73 5.81
CA PRO A 61 -14.51 21.19 5.74
C PRO A 61 -13.21 21.80 5.19
N SER A 62 -12.06 21.20 5.48
CA SER A 62 -10.75 21.65 4.97
C SER A 62 -10.52 21.28 3.49
N LEU A 63 -11.43 20.53 2.87
CA LEU A 63 -11.28 19.98 1.53
C LEU A 63 -12.19 20.68 0.53
N LYS A 64 -11.68 20.89 -0.68
CA LYS A 64 -12.45 21.39 -1.82
C LYS A 64 -13.37 20.28 -2.34
N GLN A 65 -14.64 20.59 -2.53
CA GLN A 65 -15.62 19.64 -3.07
C GLN A 65 -15.45 19.43 -4.58
N GLY A 66 -15.80 18.24 -5.07
CA GLY A 66 -15.84 17.91 -6.50
C GLY A 66 -14.47 17.89 -7.20
N ARG A 67 -13.36 17.93 -6.44
CA ARG A 67 -12.01 17.90 -7.02
C ARG A 67 -11.59 16.47 -7.29
N LYS A 68 -11.25 16.20 -8.55
CA LYS A 68 -10.51 15.01 -8.95
C LYS A 68 -9.02 15.27 -8.85
N VAL A 69 -8.30 14.23 -8.47
CA VAL A 69 -6.85 14.21 -8.40
C VAL A 69 -6.34 13.11 -9.31
N ASP A 70 -5.24 13.38 -10.01
CA ASP A 70 -4.46 12.34 -10.69
C ASP A 70 -3.85 11.35 -9.69
N VAL A 71 -3.14 10.35 -10.20
CA VAL A 71 -2.42 9.35 -9.41
C VAL A 71 -1.57 10.04 -8.33
N LEU A 72 -1.66 9.50 -7.12
CA LEU A 72 -0.95 9.95 -5.93
C LEU A 72 -0.28 8.75 -5.27
N HIS A 73 0.68 9.00 -4.40
CA HIS A 73 1.31 7.97 -3.58
C HIS A 73 0.64 7.93 -2.20
N ASN A 74 0.57 6.74 -1.59
CA ASN A 74 0.04 6.59 -0.24
C ASN A 74 0.82 7.43 0.80
N ILE A 75 2.12 7.64 0.58
CA ILE A 75 2.98 8.48 1.43
C ILE A 75 2.54 9.95 1.46
N ASP A 76 1.87 10.45 0.42
CA ASP A 76 1.37 11.84 0.33
C ASP A 76 0.20 12.11 1.30
N VAL A 77 -0.44 11.06 1.81
CA VAL A 77 -1.61 11.18 2.70
C VAL A 77 -1.22 11.73 4.07
N VAL A 78 -0.10 11.28 4.64
CA VAL A 78 0.37 11.70 5.97
C VAL A 78 0.65 13.20 6.04
N PRO A 79 1.51 13.81 5.18
CA PRO A 79 1.73 15.25 5.21
C PRO A 79 0.44 16.05 4.96
N THR A 80 -0.49 15.51 4.16
CA THR A 80 -1.80 16.13 3.92
C THR A 80 -2.70 16.14 5.18
N VAL A 81 -2.75 15.04 5.92
CA VAL A 81 -3.48 14.97 7.19
C VAL A 81 -2.85 15.88 8.23
N MET A 82 -1.53 15.93 8.31
CA MET A 82 -0.79 16.81 9.22
C MET A 82 -1.09 18.30 8.96
N GLU A 83 -1.14 18.72 7.70
CA GLU A 83 -1.56 20.09 7.33
C GLU A 83 -3.01 20.39 7.76
N ILE A 84 -3.94 19.43 7.58
CA ILE A 84 -5.33 19.59 8.03
C ILE A 84 -5.41 19.76 9.55
N LEU A 85 -4.60 19.00 10.30
CA LEU A 85 -4.55 19.03 11.77
C LEU A 85 -3.72 20.19 12.33
N GLY A 86 -2.93 20.88 11.49
CA GLY A 86 -2.01 21.93 11.93
C GLY A 86 -0.82 21.40 12.75
N VAL A 87 -0.39 20.16 12.48
CA VAL A 87 0.74 19.50 13.17
C VAL A 87 1.95 19.49 12.23
N PRO A 88 3.15 19.91 12.68
CA PRO A 88 4.34 19.84 11.83
C PRO A 88 4.76 18.38 11.59
N PRO A 89 5.19 18.03 10.35
CA PRO A 89 5.69 16.69 10.06
C PRO A 89 7.02 16.42 10.76
N ALA A 90 7.19 15.18 11.23
CA ALA A 90 8.47 14.69 11.69
C ALA A 90 9.44 14.53 10.50
N ALA A 91 10.75 14.58 10.77
CA ALA A 91 11.78 14.45 9.72
C ALA A 91 11.77 13.09 8.98
N THR A 92 11.06 12.09 9.53
CA THR A 92 10.90 10.75 8.94
C THR A 92 9.66 10.62 8.04
N VAL A 93 8.87 11.67 7.88
CA VAL A 93 7.69 11.65 7.00
C VAL A 93 8.13 11.88 5.56
N ASP A 94 7.86 10.89 4.71
CA ASP A 94 8.02 10.99 3.27
C ASP A 94 6.74 11.50 2.59
N GLY A 95 6.84 11.81 1.29
CA GLY A 95 5.72 12.23 0.45
C GLY A 95 5.53 13.73 0.39
N GLU A 96 4.59 14.15 -0.46
CA GLU A 96 4.29 15.56 -0.71
C GLU A 96 2.86 15.92 -0.29
N LEU A 97 2.68 17.15 0.15
CA LEU A 97 1.36 17.69 0.48
C LEU A 97 0.46 17.74 -0.77
N ILE A 98 -0.73 17.13 -0.70
CA ILE A 98 -1.75 17.18 -1.75
C ILE A 98 -2.48 18.53 -1.71
N SER A 99 -1.77 19.63 -1.93
CA SER A 99 -2.29 21.00 -1.80
C SER A 99 -3.51 21.28 -2.70
N LYS A 100 -3.63 20.57 -3.84
CA LYS A 100 -4.73 20.72 -4.80
C LYS A 100 -6.12 20.44 -4.22
N ILE A 101 -6.23 19.60 -3.18
CA ILE A 101 -7.51 19.26 -2.53
C ILE A 101 -7.83 20.13 -1.31
N LEU A 102 -6.86 20.90 -0.81
CA LEU A 102 -7.07 21.75 0.37
C LEU A 102 -7.74 23.09 0.01
N ARG A 103 -8.60 23.56 0.90
CA ARG A 103 -9.09 24.94 0.93
C ARG A 103 -7.99 25.88 1.41
N THR A 104 -7.90 27.06 0.84
CA THR A 104 -6.99 28.09 1.32
C THR A 104 -7.49 28.63 2.67
N ARG A 105 -6.61 29.24 3.47
CA ARG A 105 -7.02 29.82 4.76
C ARG A 105 -8.00 31.00 4.62
N LEU A 106 -8.17 31.56 3.42
CA LEU A 106 -9.08 32.67 3.13
C LEU A 106 -10.55 32.23 2.97
N ASP A 107 -10.77 30.92 2.85
CA ASP A 107 -12.06 30.26 2.58
C ASP A 107 -12.52 29.41 3.77
N ARG A 108 -11.92 29.63 4.95
CA ARG A 108 -12.34 29.09 6.25
C ARG A 108 -13.05 30.15 7.08
#